data_AF-S9Z9Q5-F1
#
_entry.id   AF-S9Z9Q5-F1
#
_cell.length_a   1.000
_cell.length_b   1.000
_cell.length_c   1.000
_cell.angle_alpha   90.00
_cell.angle_beta   90.00
_cell.angle_gamma   90.00
#
_symmetry.space_group_name_H-M   'P 1'
#
loop_
_entity.id
_entity.type
_entity.pdbx_description
1 polymer ?
#
loop_
_entity_poly.entity_id
_entity_poly.type
_entity_poly.pdbx_seq_one_letter_code
_entity_poly.pdbx_strand_id
1 'polypeptide(L)'
;MPISTEAIQTHIPFYLTQDQKDGLIKALGDFPRQIQYYIGLYSNEMLQGDGWEQLEVIRFEDGARGRIKGIVLSNSCDISSDNKRDTPPKITFAPIIKLTNYSQLLLALVHY
;
A
#
# COMPACT_ATOMS: atom_id res chain seq x y z
N MET A 1 -6.88 -17.02 17.45
CA MET A 1 -7.76 -16.42 18.46
C MET A 1 -8.95 -15.78 17.75
N PRO A 2 -10.20 -16.12 18.08
CA PRO A 2 -11.33 -15.34 17.61
C PRO A 2 -11.32 -14.00 18.36
N ILE A 3 -11.29 -12.90 17.62
CA ILE A 3 -11.44 -11.55 18.17
C ILE A 3 -12.93 -11.34 18.42
N SER A 4 -13.34 -11.16 19.68
CA SER A 4 -14.74 -10.85 20.03
C SER A 4 -14.95 -9.34 20.13
N THR A 5 -16.20 -8.89 19.99
CA THR A 5 -16.60 -7.49 20.13
C THR A 5 -16.25 -6.91 21.50
N GLU A 6 -16.39 -7.70 22.56
CA GLU A 6 -16.10 -7.32 23.94
C GLU A 6 -14.59 -7.11 24.13
N ALA A 7 -13.77 -7.94 23.48
CA ALA A 7 -12.32 -7.77 23.49
C ALA A 7 -11.89 -6.49 22.76
N ILE A 8 -12.62 -6.06 21.71
CA ILE A 8 -12.27 -4.83 20.99
C ILE A 8 -12.62 -3.57 21.80
N GLN A 9 -13.71 -3.59 22.58
CA GLN A 9 -14.17 -2.43 23.37
C GLN A 9 -13.08 -1.87 24.29
N THR A 10 -12.26 -2.74 24.90
CA THR A 10 -11.17 -2.35 25.80
C THR A 10 -9.94 -1.80 25.06
N HIS A 11 -9.88 -1.97 23.73
CA HIS A 11 -8.80 -1.49 22.87
C HIS A 11 -9.19 -0.25 22.05
N ILE A 12 -10.38 0.31 22.26
CA ILE A 12 -10.81 1.53 21.58
C ILE A 12 -10.01 2.73 22.10
N PRO A 13 -9.49 3.61 21.23
CA PRO A 13 -8.68 4.74 21.66
C PRO A 13 -9.39 5.65 22.66
N PHE A 14 -8.70 6.00 23.75
CA PHE A 14 -9.28 6.77 24.86
C PHE A 14 -9.66 8.21 24.49
N TYR A 15 -9.06 8.76 23.43
CA TYR A 15 -9.30 10.12 22.96
C TYR A 15 -10.63 10.30 22.22
N LEU A 16 -11.35 9.21 21.94
CA LEU A 16 -12.66 9.27 21.31
C LEU A 16 -13.74 9.67 22.33
N THR A 17 -14.69 10.50 21.90
CA THR A 17 -15.91 10.76 22.68
C THR A 17 -16.76 9.49 22.78
N GLN A 18 -17.67 9.43 23.75
CA GLN A 18 -18.53 8.25 23.92
C GLN A 18 -19.30 7.93 22.63
N ASP A 19 -19.89 8.93 21.98
CA ASP A 19 -20.61 8.77 20.71
C ASP A 19 -19.72 8.20 19.59
N GLN A 20 -18.45 8.61 19.54
CA GLN A 20 -17.48 8.08 18.57
C GLN A 20 -17.13 6.61 18.87
N LYS A 21 -16.99 6.24 20.15
CA LYS A 21 -16.75 4.86 20.56
C LYS A 21 -17.93 3.96 20.18
N ASP A 22 -19.15 4.41 20.45
CA ASP A 22 -20.37 3.65 20.16
C ASP A 22 -20.56 3.46 18.65
N GLY A 23 -20.31 4.51 17.86
CA GLY A 23 -20.31 4.45 16.40
C GLY A 23 -19.29 3.45 15.85
N LEU A 24 -18.07 3.43 16.42
CA LEU A 24 -17.02 2.51 16.02
C LEU A 24 -17.36 1.05 16.37
N ILE A 25 -17.87 0.77 17.59
CA ILE A 25 -18.30 -0.57 18.00
C ILE A 25 -19.38 -1.10 17.06
N LYS A 26 -20.36 -0.26 16.74
CA LYS A 26 -21.45 -0.61 15.83
C LYS A 26 -20.91 -0.99 14.45
N ALA A 27 -20.05 -0.15 13.86
CA ALA A 27 -19.45 -0.42 12.55
C ALA A 27 -18.60 -1.70 12.53
N LEU A 28 -17.90 -2.00 13.63
CA LEU A 28 -17.13 -3.24 13.77
C LEU A 28 -18.02 -4.49 13.87
N GLY A 29 -19.21 -4.39 14.48
CA GLY A 29 -20.19 -5.49 14.52
C GLY A 29 -20.70 -5.89 13.13
N ASP A 30 -20.68 -4.95 12.19
CA ASP A 30 -21.08 -5.19 10.80
C ASP A 30 -19.95 -5.83 9.95
N PHE A 31 -18.73 -5.90 10.49
CA PHE A 31 -17.59 -6.55 9.83
C PHE A 31 -17.70 -8.09 9.90
N PRO A 32 -17.41 -8.85 8.82
CA PRO A 32 -16.99 -8.37 7.51
C PRO A 32 -18.14 -8.18 6.49
N ARG A 33 -19.40 -8.28 6.93
CA ARG A 33 -20.56 -8.46 6.03
C ARG A 33 -21.00 -7.19 5.32
N GLN A 34 -20.85 -6.01 5.93
CA GLN A 34 -21.28 -4.73 5.35
C GLN A 34 -20.11 -3.73 5.25
N ILE A 35 -18.94 -4.21 4.81
CA ILE A 35 -17.80 -3.32 4.55
C ILE A 35 -17.97 -2.71 3.16
N GLN A 36 -18.06 -1.38 3.11
CA GLN A 36 -17.80 -0.61 1.89
C GLN A 36 -16.27 -0.61 1.68
N TYR A 37 -15.77 -1.60 0.93
CA TYR A 37 -14.38 -1.52 0.48
C TYR A 37 -14.26 -0.33 -0.46
N TYR A 38 -13.45 0.66 -0.09
CA TYR A 38 -13.19 1.86 -0.89
C TYR A 38 -12.27 1.57 -2.10
N ILE A 39 -12.48 0.46 -2.78
CA ILE A 39 -11.66 0.00 -3.92
C ILE A 39 -11.96 0.74 -5.23
N GLY A 40 -13.08 1.45 -5.30
CA GLY A 40 -13.51 2.18 -6.51
C GLY A 40 -13.51 3.69 -6.36
N LEU A 41 -13.17 4.22 -5.18
CA LEU A 41 -12.99 5.65 -5.03
C LEU A 41 -11.67 6.02 -5.70
N TYR A 42 -11.68 7.04 -6.57
CA TYR A 42 -10.49 7.57 -7.27
C TYR A 42 -9.90 6.67 -8.36
N SER A 43 -10.74 5.99 -9.15
CA SER A 43 -10.30 5.09 -10.23
C SER A 43 -9.42 5.71 -11.32
N ASN A 44 -9.36 7.04 -11.39
CA ASN A 44 -8.58 7.79 -12.36
C ASN A 44 -7.35 8.46 -11.74
N GLU A 45 -7.11 8.27 -10.44
CA GLU A 45 -5.96 8.82 -9.74
C GLU A 45 -4.95 7.71 -9.46
N MET A 46 -3.66 8.06 -9.45
CA MET A 46 -2.61 7.15 -9.02
C MET A 46 -2.35 7.38 -7.53
N LEU A 47 -2.69 6.40 -6.71
CA LEU A 47 -2.54 6.44 -5.28
C LEU A 47 -1.36 5.61 -4.79
N GLN A 48 -0.94 5.87 -3.56
CA GLN A 48 0.08 5.11 -2.87
C GLN A 48 -0.37 3.65 -2.78
N GLY A 49 0.51 2.75 -3.17
CA GLY A 49 0.22 1.32 -3.17
C GLY A 49 -0.37 0.81 -4.49
N ASP A 50 -0.72 1.68 -5.43
CA ASP A 50 -1.20 1.25 -6.73
C ASP A 50 -0.09 0.57 -7.54
N GLY A 51 -0.52 -0.44 -8.30
CA GLY A 51 0.32 -1.14 -9.26
C GLY A 51 0.47 -0.33 -10.54
N TRP A 52 1.70 -0.18 -10.99
CA TRP A 52 2.06 0.51 -12.23
C TRP A 52 2.77 -0.45 -13.18
N GLU A 53 2.37 -0.49 -14.45
CA GLU A 53 2.86 -1.50 -15.40
C GLU A 53 3.87 -0.97 -16.43
N GLN A 54 4.10 0.34 -16.49
CA GLN A 54 4.76 1.00 -17.62
C GLN A 54 6.02 1.77 -17.21
N LEU A 55 6.76 1.33 -16.19
CA LEU A 55 8.06 1.94 -15.91
C LEU A 55 9.11 1.36 -16.86
N GLU A 56 9.75 2.23 -17.64
CA GLU A 56 10.91 1.89 -18.45
C GLU A 56 12.16 1.78 -17.55
N VAL A 57 12.79 0.61 -17.56
CA VAL A 57 14.09 0.38 -16.94
C VAL A 57 15.14 0.18 -18.01
N ILE A 58 16.33 0.71 -17.76
CA ILE A 58 17.48 0.61 -18.65
C ILE A 58 18.53 -0.22 -17.94
N ARG A 59 19.00 -1.26 -18.62
CA ARG A 59 20.17 -2.03 -18.20
C ARG A 59 21.42 -1.27 -18.65
N PHE A 60 22.26 -0.87 -17.70
CA PHE A 60 23.39 0.03 -17.98
C PHE A 60 24.51 -0.66 -18.76
N GLU A 61 24.61 -1.98 -18.66
CA GLU A 61 25.66 -2.79 -19.27
C GLU A 61 25.58 -2.80 -20.80
N ASP A 62 24.37 -2.78 -21.36
CA ASP A 62 24.15 -2.90 -22.81
C ASP A 62 23.09 -1.93 -23.36
N GLY A 63 22.54 -1.06 -22.51
CA GLY A 63 21.49 -0.12 -22.88
C GLY A 63 20.14 -0.77 -23.18
N ALA A 64 19.97 -2.06 -22.89
CA ALA A 64 18.71 -2.75 -23.12
C ALA A 64 17.59 -2.11 -22.29
N ARG A 65 16.42 -1.95 -22.92
CA ARG A 65 15.25 -1.34 -22.27
C ARG A 65 14.17 -2.38 -22.04
N GLY A 66 13.54 -2.31 -20.87
CA GLY A 66 12.42 -3.16 -20.50
C GLY A 66 11.33 -2.36 -19.82
N ARG A 67 10.09 -2.85 -19.90
CA ARG A 67 8.98 -2.32 -19.09
C ARG A 67 8.73 -3.28 -17.94
N ILE A 68 8.65 -2.77 -16.73
CA ILE A 68 8.42 -3.58 -15.54
C ILE A 68 7.19 -3.11 -14.78
N LYS A 69 6.60 -4.06 -14.06
CA LYS A 69 5.56 -3.77 -13.07
C LYS A 69 6.21 -3.35 -11.76
N GLY A 70 5.58 -2.43 -11.05
CA GLY A 70 6.00 -2.03 -9.72
C GLY A 70 4.87 -1.39 -8.94
N ILE A 71 5.16 -1.07 -7.69
CA ILE A 71 4.27 -0.35 -6.80
C ILE A 71 4.81 1.05 -6.62
N VAL A 72 3.94 2.05 -6.66
CA VAL A 72 4.29 3.41 -6.27
C VAL A 72 4.20 3.54 -4.75
N LEU A 73 5.36 3.71 -4.12
CA LEU A 73 5.48 3.97 -2.69
C LEU A 73 5.75 5.47 -2.50
N SER A 74 4.74 6.17 -2.01
CA SER A 74 4.81 7.58 -1.61
C SER A 74 3.88 7.79 -0.42
N ASN A 75 3.58 9.04 -0.05
CA ASN A 75 2.34 9.34 0.67
C ASN A 75 1.47 10.18 -0.28
N SER A 76 0.30 9.67 -0.68
CA SER A 76 -0.58 10.32 -1.68
C SER A 76 -0.90 11.76 -1.32
N CYS A 77 -1.26 12.02 -0.05
CA CYS A 77 -1.53 13.36 0.42
C CYS A 77 -0.25 14.22 0.40
N ASP A 78 0.90 13.63 0.70
CA ASP A 78 2.20 14.31 0.73
C ASP A 78 2.78 14.58 -0.67
N ILE A 79 2.30 13.93 -1.73
CA ILE A 79 2.78 14.16 -3.11
C ILE A 79 1.80 14.96 -3.98
N SER A 80 0.64 15.37 -3.45
CA SER A 80 -0.34 16.21 -4.17
C SER A 80 0.30 17.49 -4.73
N SER A 81 0.04 17.83 -5.99
CA SER A 81 0.55 19.06 -6.61
C SER A 81 0.15 20.34 -5.87
N ASP A 82 -0.92 20.28 -5.06
CA ASP A 82 -1.48 21.45 -4.37
C ASP A 82 -0.70 21.85 -3.11
N ASN A 83 0.14 20.96 -2.56
CA ASN A 83 0.91 21.33 -1.38
C ASN A 83 2.08 22.24 -1.74
N LYS A 84 2.25 23.32 -0.98
CA LYS A 84 3.46 24.15 -1.02
C LYS A 84 4.61 23.37 -0.40
N ARG A 85 5.75 23.32 -1.11
CA ARG A 85 6.95 22.60 -0.65
C ARG A 85 8.20 23.39 -0.98
N ASP A 86 9.13 23.40 -0.03
CA ASP A 86 10.49 23.91 -0.27
C ASP A 86 11.40 22.85 -0.88
N THR A 87 11.02 21.57 -0.81
CA THR A 87 11.79 20.44 -1.36
C THR A 87 10.94 19.58 -2.30
N PRO A 88 11.56 18.92 -3.30
CA PRO A 88 10.85 18.04 -4.21
C PRO A 88 10.19 16.85 -3.48
N PRO A 89 9.02 16.37 -3.95
CA PRO A 89 8.38 15.19 -3.40
C PRO A 89 9.27 13.95 -3.58
N LYS A 90 9.23 13.05 -2.59
CA LYS A 90 9.95 11.77 -2.65
C LYS A 90 8.99 10.67 -3.07
N ILE A 91 9.26 10.08 -4.23
CA ILE A 91 8.49 8.96 -4.76
C ILE A 91 9.45 7.80 -4.99
N THR A 92 9.11 6.63 -4.46
CA THR A 92 9.84 5.40 -4.69
C THR A 92 9.01 4.49 -5.57
N PHE A 93 9.57 4.09 -6.71
CA PHE A 93 9.03 2.97 -7.46
C PHE A 93 9.68 1.68 -6.97
N ALA A 94 8.86 0.74 -6.50
CA ALA A 94 9.31 -0.57 -6.05
C ALA A 94 8.97 -1.63 -7.10
N PRO A 95 9.95 -2.18 -7.83
CA PRO A 95 9.72 -3.26 -8.79
C PRO A 95 9.00 -4.46 -8.16
N ILE A 96 7.97 -4.98 -8.84
CA ILE A 96 7.35 -6.25 -8.47
C ILE A 96 8.10 -7.36 -9.21
N ILE A 97 8.77 -8.21 -8.43
CA ILE A 97 9.48 -9.38 -8.96
C ILE A 97 8.74 -10.66 -8.63
N LYS A 98 8.81 -11.64 -9.52
CA LYS A 98 8.31 -12.99 -9.22
C LYS A 98 9.17 -13.59 -8.12
N LEU A 99 8.54 -14.00 -7.02
CA LEU A 99 9.24 -14.63 -5.89
C LEU A 99 10.10 -15.83 -6.34
N THR A 100 9.59 -16.63 -7.28
CA THR A 100 10.32 -17.78 -7.86
C THR A 100 11.66 -17.39 -8.47
N ASN A 101 11.73 -16.25 -9.17
CA ASN A 101 12.97 -15.80 -9.80
C ASN A 101 13.99 -15.40 -8.74
N TYR A 102 13.54 -14.73 -7.68
CA TYR A 102 14.40 -14.35 -6.57
C TYR A 102 14.90 -15.58 -5.80
N SER A 103 14.03 -16.55 -5.52
CA SER A 103 14.41 -17.82 -4.90
C SER A 103 15.44 -18.59 -5.72
N GLN A 104 15.26 -18.67 -7.05
CA GLN A 104 16.22 -19.33 -7.94
C GLN A 104 17.58 -18.63 -7.95
N LEU A 105 17.60 -17.29 -7.96
CA LEU A 105 18.83 -16.50 -7.87
C LEU A 105 19.60 -16.84 -6.58
N LEU A 106 18.91 -16.84 -5.44
CA LEU A 106 19.53 -17.15 -4.15
C LEU A 106 20.08 -18.58 -4.08
N LEU A 107 19.35 -19.57 -4.60
CA LEU A 107 19.82 -20.96 -4.65
C LEU A 107 21.04 -21.12 -5.56
N ALA A 108 21.06 -20.44 -6.71
CA ALA A 108 22.19 -20.49 -7.64
C ALA A 108 23.49 -19.92 -7.02
N LEU A 109 23.38 -18.94 -6.11
CA LEU A 109 24.53 -18.34 -5.42
C LEU A 109 25.13 -19.25 -4.33
N VAL A 110 24.37 -20.21 -3.80
CA VAL A 110 24.84 -21.14 -2.75
C VAL A 110 25.68 -22.30 -3.32
N HIS A 111 25.66 -22.49 -4.65
CA HIS A 111 26.42 -23.53 -5.35
C HIS A 111 27.76 -23.05 -5.93
N TYR A 112 28.24 -21.85 -5.53
CA TYR A 112 29.57 -21.32 -5.80
C TYR A 112 30.46 -21.36 -4.56
#